data_AF-A0A819GC17-F1
#
_entry.id   AF-A0A819GC17-F1
#
_cell.length_a   1.000
_cell.length_b   1.000
_cell.length_c   1.000
_cell.angle_alpha   90.00
_cell.angle_beta   90.00
_cell.angle_gamma   90.00
#
_symmetry.space_group_name_H-M   'P 1'
#
loop_
_entity.id
_entity.type
_entity.pdbx_description
1 polymer ?
#
loop_
_entity_poly.entity_id
_entity_poly.type
_entity_poly.pdbx_seq_one_letter_code
_entity_poly.pdbx_strand_id
1 'polypeptide(L)' 'MATPTFHSKSTALEVVKGLNAKLDGKVVIITGATSGIGIEIARALASANAHTIITARDINKGAKVVEDIK' A
#
# COMPACT_ATOMS: atom_id res chain seq x y z
N MET A 1 11.55 18.11 -13.73
CA MET A 1 11.62 16.63 -13.68
C MET A 1 10.60 16.09 -14.66
N ALA A 2 10.94 15.07 -15.45
CA ALA A 2 9.97 14.42 -16.33
C ALA A 2 8.89 13.72 -15.48
N THR A 3 7.62 13.90 -15.81
CA THR A 3 6.52 13.20 -15.14
C THR A 3 6.63 11.70 -15.45
N PRO A 4 6.59 10.81 -14.45
CA PRO A 4 6.58 9.38 -14.70
C PRO A 4 5.30 8.97 -15.44
N THR A 5 5.43 8.13 -16.46
CA THR A 5 4.28 7.55 -17.17
C THR A 5 3.96 6.18 -16.61
N PHE A 6 2.70 5.95 -16.23
CA PHE A 6 2.21 4.65 -15.76
C PHE A 6 1.28 4.01 -16.78
N HIS A 7 1.16 2.69 -16.76
CA HIS A 7 0.30 1.91 -17.65
C HIS A 7 -0.50 0.86 -16.88
N SER A 8 -1.38 0.13 -17.58
CA SER A 8 -2.28 -0.89 -17.01
C SER A 8 -1.60 -2.05 -16.28
N LYS A 9 -0.28 -2.18 -16.39
CA LYS A 9 0.52 -3.22 -15.73
C LYS A 9 1.45 -2.65 -14.65
N SER A 10 1.44 -1.34 -14.43
CA SER A 10 2.25 -0.74 -13.37
C SER A 10 1.75 -1.19 -12.00
N THR A 11 2.69 -1.57 -11.13
CA THR A 11 2.39 -2.02 -9.77
C THR A 11 2.17 -0.82 -8.85
N ALA A 12 1.52 -1.04 -7.70
CA ALA A 12 1.35 0.02 -6.70
C ALA A 12 2.71 0.55 -6.20
N LEU A 13 3.69 -0.35 -6.04
CA LEU A 13 5.05 0.03 -5.62
C LEU A 13 5.77 0.87 -6.67
N GLU A 14 5.63 0.56 -7.96
CA GLU A 14 6.19 1.37 -9.04
C GLU A 14 5.58 2.77 -9.08
N VAL A 15 4.28 2.90 -8.84
CA VAL A 15 3.62 4.21 -8.78
C VAL A 15 4.13 5.02 -7.58
N VAL A 16 4.17 4.41 -6.40
CA VAL A 16 4.67 5.06 -5.17
C VAL A 16 6.11 5.54 -5.35
N LYS A 17 6.99 4.68 -5.88
CA LYS A 17 8.40 5.01 -6.13
C LYS A 17 8.56 6.05 -7.24
N GLY A 18 7.84 5.89 -8.35
CA GLY A 18 7.91 6.78 -9.51
C GLY A 18 7.47 8.20 -9.17
N LEU A 19 6.42 8.34 -8.34
CA LEU A 19 5.97 9.63 -7.83
C LEU A 19 6.86 10.19 -6.70
N ASN A 20 7.84 9.42 -6.23
CA ASN A 20 8.62 9.71 -5.02
C ASN A 20 7.69 10.11 -3.85
N ALA A 21 6.60 9.37 -3.70
CA ALA A 21 5.53 9.71 -2.78
C ALA A 21 6.03 9.66 -1.33
N LYS A 22 5.87 10.77 -0.61
CA LYS A 22 6.13 10.89 0.83
C LYS A 22 4.80 11.12 1.53
N LEU A 23 4.35 10.12 2.28
CA LEU A 23 3.05 10.11 2.94
C LEU A 23 3.19 10.26 4.46
N ASP A 24 4.32 10.80 4.92
CA ASP A 24 4.57 11.07 6.34
C ASP A 24 3.43 11.88 6.96
N GLY A 25 2.91 11.39 8.09
CA GLY A 25 1.79 12.00 8.80
C GLY A 25 0.42 11.84 8.12
N LYS A 26 0.32 11.07 7.02
CA LYS A 26 -0.97 10.73 6.39
C LYS A 26 -1.48 9.38 6.90
N VAL A 27 -2.78 9.32 7.16
CA VAL A 27 -3.49 8.09 7.51
C VAL A 27 -4.19 7.57 6.26
N VAL A 28 -4.05 6.29 5.96
CA VAL A 28 -4.73 5.65 4.82
C VAL A 28 -5.48 4.41 5.30
N ILE A 29 -6.76 4.30 4.94
CA ILE A 29 -7.58 3.11 5.21
C ILE A 29 -7.74 2.32 3.91
N ILE A 30 -7.38 1.04 3.95
CA ILE A 30 -7.49 0.13 2.81
C ILE A 30 -8.57 -0.92 3.10
N THR A 31 -9.60 -0.93 2.27
CA THR A 31 -10.62 -1.98 2.31
C THR A 31 -10.18 -3.20 1.49
N GLY A 32 -10.50 -4.41 1.94
CA GLY A 32 -10.11 -5.64 1.23
C GLY A 32 -8.60 -5.93 1.21
N ALA A 33 -7.85 -5.43 2.19
CA ALA A 33 -6.38 -5.54 2.20
C ALA A 33 -5.83 -6.91 2.63
N THR A 34 -6.67 -7.93 2.79
CA THR A 34 -6.25 -9.26 3.29
C THR A 34 -5.87 -10.25 2.19
N SER A 35 -5.91 -9.85 0.91
CA SER A 35 -5.57 -10.70 -0.23
C SER A 35 -5.33 -9.89 -1.51
N GLY A 36 -4.62 -10.48 -2.47
CA GLY A 36 -4.47 -9.94 -3.83
C GLY A 36 -3.93 -8.51 -3.86
N ILE A 37 -4.55 -7.67 -4.68
CA ILE A 37 -4.12 -6.27 -4.91
C ILE A 37 -4.11 -5.45 -3.61
N GLY A 38 -5.03 -5.74 -2.67
CA GLY A 38 -5.10 -5.00 -1.41
C GLY A 38 -3.84 -5.13 -0.55
N ILE A 39 -3.18 -6.30 -0.56
CA ILE A 39 -1.89 -6.51 0.13
C ILE A 39 -0.79 -5.68 -0.54
N GLU A 40 -0.76 -5.70 -1.87
CA GLU A 40 0.24 -4.95 -2.64
C GLU A 40 0.11 -3.43 -2.41
N ILE A 41 -1.12 -2.92 -2.35
CA ILE A 41 -1.38 -1.51 -2.01
C ILE A 41 -0.93 -1.20 -0.58
N ALA A 42 -1.24 -2.08 0.39
CA ALA A 42 -0.86 -1.89 1.79
C ALA A 42 0.67 -1.82 1.95
N ARG A 43 1.40 -2.72 1.30
CA ARG A 43 2.86 -2.72 1.26
C ARG A 43 3.42 -1.44 0.62
N ALA A 44 2.90 -1.06 -0.54
CA ALA A 44 3.39 0.10 -1.26
C ALA A 44 3.19 1.40 -0.46
N LEU A 45 2.02 1.60 0.15
CA LEU A 45 1.73 2.80 0.94
C LEU A 45 2.48 2.83 2.27
N ALA A 46 2.63 1.67 2.93
CA ALA A 46 3.49 1.56 4.11
C ALA A 46 4.94 1.95 3.79
N SER A 47 5.47 1.54 2.64
CA SER A 47 6.83 1.91 2.20
C SER A 47 7.03 3.42 1.94
N ALA A 48 5.93 4.18 1.82
CA ALA A 48 5.93 5.63 1.69
C ALA A 48 5.72 6.38 3.02
N ASN A 49 5.89 5.71 4.16
CA ASN A 49 5.67 6.24 5.52
C ASN A 49 4.22 6.67 5.84
N ALA A 50 3.23 6.11 5.13
CA ALA A 50 1.84 6.29 5.52
C ALA A 50 1.53 5.51 6.82
N HIS A 51 0.68 6.08 7.68
CA HIS A 51 0.02 5.31 8.74
C HIS A 51 -1.12 4.49 8.12
N THR A 52 -0.80 3.26 7.75
CA THR A 52 -1.71 2.38 7.02
C THR A 52 -2.60 1.58 7.98
N ILE A 53 -3.91 1.69 7.78
CA ILE A 53 -4.95 0.92 8.47
C ILE A 53 -5.59 -0.01 7.45
N ILE A 54 -5.71 -1.29 7.78
CA ILE A 54 -6.39 -2.26 6.91
C ILE A 54 -7.67 -2.77 7.55
N THR A 55 -8.71 -2.98 6.74
CA THR A 55 -9.91 -3.69 7.19
C THR A 55 -9.77 -5.18 6.92
N ALA A 56 -10.21 -6.01 7.85
CA ALA A 56 -10.23 -7.45 7.70
C ALA A 56 -11.55 -8.04 8.21
N ARG A 57 -12.11 -9.01 7.47
CA ARG A 57 -13.22 -9.85 7.97
C ARG A 57 -12.72 -10.94 8.91
N ASP A 58 -11.50 -11.42 8.67
CA ASP A 58 -10.80 -12.42 9.46
C ASP A 58 -9.57 -11.76 10.08
N ILE A 59 -9.57 -11.65 11.42
CA ILE A 59 -8.52 -10.96 12.16
C ILE A 59 -7.14 -11.63 12.01
N ASN A 60 -7.09 -12.96 11.85
CA ASN A 60 -5.82 -13.68 11.71
C ASN A 60 -5.18 -13.37 10.36
N LYS A 61 -5.98 -13.31 9.29
CA LYS A 61 -5.50 -12.87 7.96
C LYS A 61 -5.04 -11.42 7.98
N GLY A 62 -5.77 -10.55 8.68
CA GLY A 62 -5.37 -9.16 8.85
C GLY A 62 -4.04 -9.02 9.60
N ALA A 63 -3.90 -9.70 10.74
CA ALA A 63 -2.68 -9.67 11.54
C ALA A 63 -1.45 -10.14 10.75
N LYS A 64 -1.60 -11.23 9.98
CA LYS A 64 -0.53 -11.71 9.09
C LYS A 64 -0.10 -10.66 8.08
N VAL A 65 -1.05 -9.98 7.43
CA VAL A 65 -0.70 -8.91 6.48
C VAL A 65 0.02 -7.75 7.18
N VAL A 66 -0.41 -7.36 8.38
CA VAL A 66 0.27 -6.29 9.15
C VAL A 66 1.70 -6.68 9.51
N GLU A 67 1.94 -7.94 9.83
CA GLU A 67 3.28 -8.48 10.08
C GLU A 67 4.14 -8.48 8.80
N ASP A 68 3.56 -8.90 7.68
CA ASP A 68 4.25 -8.98 6.38
C ASP A 68 4.63 -7.60 5.77
N ILE A 69 4.01 -6.50 6.22
CA ILE A 69 4.24 -5.14 5.68
C ILE A 69 4.98 -4.20 6.64
N LYS A 70 5.28 -4.63 7.87
CA LYS A 70 6.15 -3.90 8.80
C LYS A 70 7.62 -4.11 8.45
#